data_AF-A0A1F4LNY2-F1
#
_entry.id   AF-A0A1F4LNY2-F1
#
_cell.length_a   1.000
_cell.length_b   1.000
_cell.length_c   1.000
_cell.angle_alpha   90.00
_cell.angle_beta   90.00
_cell.angle_gamma   90.00
#
_symmetry.space_group_name_H-M   'P 1'
#
loop_
_entity.id
_entity.type
_entity.pdbx_description
1 polymer ?
#
loop_
_entity_poly.entity_id
_entity_poly.type
_entity_poly.pdbx_seq_one_letter_code
_entity_poly.pdbx_strand_id
1 'polypeptide(L)'
;MLDQDTSHRAQERENADPEERIRPVPLMAAAITLAMVLFGVGYIVLSEPFGNSALGDRRTVADLSGPAPAAAGAAVDGKALFAAQCAACHQATGQGLPGVFPPLAGSEWVKGEPRVLANILLHGVTGPITVAGKSYEGAMPAFRQLGDAELAAVASYIRSAWGNQAAPLTPERFAQERKASDRSTPFEGGAALQALAR
;
A
#
# COMPACT_ATOMS: atom_id res chain seq x y z
N MET A 1 61.53 9.27 39.02
CA MET A 1 62.23 9.74 37.80
C MET A 1 61.70 9.10 36.50
N LEU A 2 60.66 8.24 36.53
CA LEU A 2 60.09 7.57 35.35
C LEU A 2 58.86 8.27 34.73
N ASP A 3 58.37 9.35 35.34
CA ASP A 3 57.06 9.96 35.01
C ASP A 3 57.14 11.14 34.03
N GLN A 4 58.33 11.74 33.87
CA GLN A 4 58.54 12.81 32.90
C GLN A 4 58.66 12.27 31.47
N ASP A 5 59.25 11.08 31.31
CA ASP A 5 59.52 10.44 30.01
C ASP A 5 58.26 9.91 29.30
N THR A 6 57.19 9.62 30.06
CA THR A 6 55.89 9.21 29.51
C THR A 6 55.08 10.41 29.02
N SER A 7 55.15 11.54 29.74
CA SER A 7 54.48 12.79 29.37
C SER A 7 55.05 13.40 28.09
N HIS A 8 56.38 13.42 27.95
CA HIS A 8 57.04 13.91 26.72
C HIS A 8 56.68 13.05 25.48
N ARG A 9 56.63 11.72 25.62
CA ARG A 9 56.18 10.82 24.54
C ARG A 9 54.70 10.96 24.18
N ALA A 10 53.86 11.51 25.06
CA ALA A 10 52.46 11.78 24.77
C ALA A 10 52.32 13.07 23.95
N GLN A 11 52.98 14.15 24.36
CA GLN A 11 53.00 15.43 23.64
C GLN A 11 53.67 15.34 22.25
N GLU A 12 54.69 14.50 22.09
CA GLU A 12 55.35 14.29 20.79
C GLU A 12 54.45 13.59 19.75
N ARG A 13 53.33 13.01 20.17
CA ARG A 13 52.31 12.40 19.28
C ARG A 13 51.17 13.35 18.95
N GLU A 14 51.12 14.51 19.56
CA GLU A 14 50.09 15.51 19.30
C GLU A 14 50.54 16.36 18.11
N ASN A 15 49.74 16.32 17.04
CA ASN A 15 49.93 17.25 15.93
C ASN A 15 49.57 18.67 16.41
N ALA A 16 50.27 19.68 15.90
CA ALA A 16 49.94 21.06 16.20
C ALA A 16 48.46 21.36 15.88
N ASP A 17 47.80 22.09 16.77
CA ASP A 17 46.42 22.51 16.55
C ASP A 17 46.32 23.30 15.25
N PRO A 18 45.42 22.91 14.32
CA PRO A 18 45.30 23.59 13.05
C PRO A 18 44.77 25.01 13.27
N GLU A 19 45.53 26.00 12.79
CA GLU A 19 45.08 27.40 12.79
C GLU A 19 44.00 27.62 11.72
N GLU A 20 42.84 28.10 12.14
CA GLU A 20 41.77 28.53 11.24
C GLU A 20 42.17 29.87 10.59
N ARG A 21 42.79 29.80 9.41
CA ARG A 21 43.05 30.99 8.59
C ARG A 21 41.72 31.58 8.13
N ILE A 22 41.50 32.87 8.44
CA ILE A 22 40.36 33.65 7.93
C ILE A 22 40.50 33.80 6.41
N ARG A 23 39.99 32.83 5.66
CA ARG A 23 39.85 32.91 4.21
C ARG A 23 38.43 33.39 3.92
N PRO A 24 38.25 34.50 3.16
CA PRO A 24 36.91 34.94 2.78
C PRO A 24 36.23 33.83 1.96
N VAL A 25 34.90 33.71 2.11
CA VAL A 25 34.10 32.73 1.38
C VAL A 25 34.36 32.87 -0.13
N PRO A 26 34.61 31.77 -0.86
CA PRO A 26 34.86 31.86 -2.30
C PRO A 26 33.63 32.44 -2.99
N LEU A 27 33.86 33.40 -3.89
CA LEU A 27 32.80 34.13 -4.59
C LEU A 27 31.80 33.22 -5.30
N MET A 28 32.25 32.05 -5.79
CA MET A 28 31.38 31.04 -6.40
C MET A 28 30.36 30.45 -5.42
N ALA A 29 30.78 30.12 -4.19
CA ALA A 29 29.87 29.59 -3.18
C ALA A 29 28.86 30.66 -2.73
N ALA A 30 29.32 31.91 -2.59
CA ALA A 30 28.44 33.05 -2.32
C ALA A 30 27.42 33.26 -3.45
N ALA A 31 27.84 33.18 -4.72
CA ALA A 31 26.97 33.33 -5.88
C ALA A 31 25.93 32.20 -5.98
N ILE A 32 26.32 30.94 -5.74
CA ILE A 32 25.40 29.79 -5.72
C ILE A 32 24.37 29.95 -4.61
N THR A 33 24.82 30.34 -3.41
CA THR A 33 23.93 30.56 -2.27
C THR A 33 22.92 31.67 -2.58
N LEU A 34 23.38 32.79 -3.15
CA LEU A 34 22.51 33.88 -3.59
C LEU A 34 21.51 33.43 -4.65
N ALA A 35 21.96 32.64 -5.64
CA ALA A 35 21.09 32.11 -6.69
C ALA A 35 20.00 31.19 -6.12
N MET A 36 20.33 30.30 -5.17
CA MET A 36 19.35 29.44 -4.51
C MET A 36 18.33 30.23 -3.68
N VAL A 37 18.77 31.27 -2.97
CA VAL A 37 17.88 32.15 -2.20
C VAL A 37 16.96 32.92 -3.14
N LEU A 38 17.49 33.52 -4.20
CA LEU A 38 16.69 34.26 -5.19
C LEU A 38 15.70 33.35 -5.91
N PHE A 39 16.12 32.14 -6.28
CA PHE A 39 15.23 31.14 -6.87
C PHE A 39 14.13 30.71 -5.89
N GLY A 40 14.47 30.45 -4.62
CA GLY A 40 13.50 30.06 -3.60
C GLY A 40 12.47 31.16 -3.29
N VAL A 41 12.93 32.41 -3.15
CA VAL A 41 12.06 33.58 -2.95
C VAL A 41 11.19 33.82 -4.19
N GLY A 42 11.78 33.78 -5.39
CA GLY A 42 11.04 33.91 -6.64
C GLY A 42 9.98 32.82 -6.76
N TYR A 43 10.35 31.56 -6.54
CA TYR A 43 9.44 30.44 -6.55
C TYR A 43 8.27 30.67 -5.59
N ILE A 44 8.52 31.03 -4.33
CA ILE A 44 7.48 31.33 -3.34
C ILE A 44 6.57 32.47 -3.79
N VAL A 45 7.09 33.55 -4.36
CA VAL A 45 6.23 34.67 -4.82
C VAL A 45 5.41 34.28 -6.05
N LEU A 46 5.98 33.53 -6.99
CA LEU A 46 5.34 33.11 -8.24
C LEU A 46 4.38 31.91 -8.08
N SER A 47 4.51 31.12 -7.01
CA SER A 47 3.72 29.89 -6.80
C SER A 47 2.45 30.06 -5.97
N GLU A 48 2.07 31.29 -5.62
CA GLU A 48 0.86 31.62 -4.82
C GLU A 48 0.69 30.79 -3.51
N PRO A 49 1.72 30.54 -2.70
CA PRO A 49 1.63 29.68 -1.51
C PRO A 49 0.79 30.26 -0.37
N PHE A 50 0.43 31.54 -0.45
CA PHE A 50 -0.49 32.23 0.46
C PHE A 50 -1.88 32.45 -0.16
N GLY A 51 -2.15 31.84 -1.32
CA GLY A 51 -3.50 31.75 -1.88
C GLY A 51 -4.43 30.99 -0.93
N ASN A 52 -5.73 31.29 -0.99
CA ASN A 52 -6.77 30.75 -0.13
C ASN A 52 -6.59 29.23 0.07
N SER A 53 -6.66 28.73 1.31
CA SER A 53 -6.49 27.31 1.67
C SER A 53 -7.49 26.33 1.02
N ALA A 54 -8.46 26.86 0.24
CA ALA A 54 -9.22 26.10 -0.74
C ALA A 54 -8.38 25.60 -1.94
N LEU A 55 -7.14 26.05 -2.08
CA LEU A 55 -6.15 25.67 -3.10
C LEU A 55 -4.94 24.91 -2.51
N GLY A 56 -5.06 24.33 -1.31
CA GLY A 56 -4.31 23.10 -1.02
C GLY A 56 -4.73 22.04 -2.04
N ASP A 57 -3.79 21.17 -2.44
CA ASP A 57 -3.92 20.18 -3.53
C ASP A 57 -5.16 20.38 -4.40
N ARG A 58 -4.97 20.98 -5.58
CA ARG A 58 -6.06 21.31 -6.52
C ARG A 58 -6.92 20.12 -6.96
N ARG A 59 -6.68 18.91 -6.44
CA ARG A 59 -7.66 17.85 -6.35
C ARG A 59 -8.99 18.37 -5.80
N THR A 60 -9.93 18.56 -6.71
CA THR A 60 -11.34 18.77 -6.42
C THR A 60 -11.90 17.56 -5.66
N VAL A 61 -13.09 17.71 -5.07
CA VAL A 61 -13.83 16.54 -4.54
C VAL A 61 -13.96 15.46 -5.62
N ALA A 62 -14.07 15.83 -6.91
CA ALA A 62 -14.08 14.88 -8.02
C ALA A 62 -12.75 14.11 -8.18
N ASP A 63 -11.60 14.75 -7.94
CA ASP A 63 -10.30 14.09 -7.97
C ASP A 63 -10.03 13.19 -6.74
N LEU A 64 -10.73 13.45 -5.63
CA LEU A 64 -10.68 12.65 -4.40
C LEU A 64 -11.75 11.56 -4.33
N SER A 65 -12.81 11.66 -5.14
CA SER A 65 -13.95 10.74 -5.12
C SER A 65 -13.66 9.40 -5.78
N GLY A 66 -12.47 9.21 -6.34
CA GLY A 66 -12.22 8.14 -7.30
C GLY A 66 -13.11 8.29 -8.54
N PRO A 67 -12.93 7.46 -9.58
CA PRO A 67 -13.92 7.36 -10.64
C PRO A 67 -15.28 7.08 -10.00
N ALA A 68 -16.33 7.77 -10.46
CA ALA A 68 -17.70 7.39 -10.13
C ALA A 68 -17.84 5.88 -10.32
N PRO A 69 -18.50 5.14 -9.40
CA PRO A 69 -18.65 3.70 -9.51
C PRO A 69 -19.10 3.41 -10.94
N ALA A 70 -18.28 2.64 -11.63
CA ALA A 70 -18.41 2.42 -13.06
C ALA A 70 -19.88 2.14 -13.38
N ALA A 71 -20.46 2.96 -14.26
CA ALA A 71 -21.81 2.74 -14.77
C ALA A 71 -21.93 1.27 -15.17
N ALA A 72 -23.04 0.61 -14.84
CA ALA A 72 -23.24 -0.79 -15.15
C ALA A 72 -22.94 -1.04 -16.65
N GLY A 73 -21.79 -1.67 -16.94
CA GLY A 73 -21.28 -1.89 -18.29
C GLY A 73 -19.94 -1.23 -18.66
N ALA A 74 -19.40 -0.30 -17.86
CA ALA A 74 -18.02 0.16 -18.04
C ALA A 74 -17.06 -0.91 -17.51
N ALA A 75 -16.13 -1.35 -18.37
CA ALA A 75 -15.15 -2.38 -18.03
C ALA A 75 -14.19 -1.86 -16.95
N VAL A 76 -14.46 -2.22 -15.70
CA VAL A 76 -13.54 -1.94 -14.59
C VAL A 76 -12.30 -2.81 -14.74
N ASP A 77 -11.12 -2.20 -14.70
CA ASP A 77 -9.86 -2.92 -14.78
C ASP A 77 -9.55 -3.61 -13.44
N GLY A 78 -9.95 -4.88 -13.34
CA GLY A 78 -9.69 -5.73 -12.17
C GLY A 78 -8.20 -5.93 -11.86
N LYS A 79 -7.32 -5.85 -12.87
CA LYS A 79 -5.87 -5.96 -12.68
C LYS A 79 -5.30 -4.70 -12.04
N ALA A 80 -5.73 -3.53 -12.50
CA ALA A 80 -5.35 -2.25 -11.89
C ALA A 80 -5.82 -2.16 -10.43
N LEU A 81 -7.07 -2.57 -10.18
CA LEU A 81 -7.60 -2.64 -8.81
C LEU A 81 -6.81 -3.61 -7.93
N PHE A 82 -6.46 -4.79 -8.45
CA PHE A 82 -5.62 -5.73 -7.72
C PHE A 82 -4.27 -5.11 -7.34
N ALA A 83 -3.62 -4.43 -8.28
CA ALA A 83 -2.33 -3.77 -8.05
C ALA A 83 -2.43 -2.68 -6.98
N ALA A 84 -3.51 -1.89 -6.98
CA ALA A 84 -3.73 -0.83 -6.00
C ALA A 84 -4.07 -1.36 -4.60
N GLN A 85 -4.91 -2.39 -4.52
CA GLN A 85 -5.61 -2.72 -3.27
C GLN A 85 -5.25 -4.07 -2.66
N CYS A 86 -4.72 -5.01 -3.45
CA CYS A 86 -4.51 -6.39 -3.02
C CYS A 86 -3.04 -6.80 -3.04
N ALA A 87 -2.26 -6.27 -4.00
CA ALA A 87 -0.89 -6.68 -4.25
C ALA A 87 0.08 -6.37 -3.10
N ALA A 88 -0.23 -5.39 -2.24
CA ALA A 88 0.58 -5.08 -1.06
C ALA A 88 0.75 -6.29 -0.13
N CYS A 89 -0.29 -7.11 0.02
CA CYS A 89 -0.26 -8.31 0.86
C CYS A 89 -0.11 -9.59 0.04
N HIS A 90 -0.87 -9.74 -1.05
CA HIS A 90 -0.89 -10.96 -1.86
C HIS A 90 0.20 -11.02 -2.94
N GLN A 91 1.00 -9.96 -3.06
CA GLN A 91 2.06 -9.78 -4.07
C GLN A 91 1.52 -9.73 -5.51
N ALA A 92 2.30 -9.16 -6.42
CA ALA A 92 1.95 -9.11 -7.85
C ALA A 92 1.79 -10.51 -8.47
N THR A 93 2.51 -11.49 -7.94
CA THR A 93 2.48 -12.91 -8.35
C THR A 93 1.34 -13.70 -7.72
N GLY A 94 0.56 -13.11 -6.80
CA GLY A 94 -0.49 -13.82 -6.08
C GLY A 94 0.02 -14.90 -5.13
N GLN A 95 1.33 -14.98 -4.87
CA GLN A 95 1.93 -15.99 -3.98
C GLN A 95 1.84 -15.62 -2.49
N GLY A 96 1.49 -14.37 -2.19
CA GLY A 96 1.52 -13.86 -0.83
C GLY A 96 2.91 -13.96 -0.20
N LEU A 97 2.94 -14.12 1.13
CA LEU A 97 4.15 -14.31 1.91
C LEU A 97 3.95 -15.52 2.82
N PRO A 98 4.71 -16.62 2.65
CA PRO A 98 4.54 -17.82 3.46
C PRO A 98 4.54 -17.54 4.96
N GLY A 99 3.53 -18.07 5.66
CA GLY A 99 3.35 -17.87 7.11
C GLY A 99 2.66 -16.56 7.52
N VAL A 100 2.50 -15.59 6.60
CA VAL A 100 1.88 -14.28 6.91
C VAL A 100 0.66 -14.01 6.02
N PHE A 101 0.84 -14.01 4.70
CA PHE A 101 -0.22 -13.75 3.73
C PHE A 101 -0.44 -14.97 2.83
N PRO A 102 -1.67 -15.50 2.75
CA PRO A 102 -1.93 -16.69 1.96
C PRO A 102 -1.79 -16.42 0.46
N PRO A 103 -1.38 -17.44 -0.33
CA PRO A 103 -1.38 -17.36 -1.78
C PRO A 103 -2.82 -17.32 -2.32
N LEU A 104 -3.03 -16.51 -3.35
CA LEU A 104 -4.22 -16.53 -4.21
C LEU A 104 -4.01 -17.42 -5.44
N ALA A 105 -2.76 -17.56 -5.88
CA ALA A 105 -2.39 -18.47 -6.95
C ALA A 105 -2.60 -19.93 -6.51
N GLY A 106 -3.44 -20.66 -7.23
CA GLY A 106 -3.78 -22.05 -6.94
C GLY A 106 -4.67 -22.27 -5.70
N SER A 107 -5.16 -21.20 -5.07
CA SER A 107 -5.93 -21.28 -3.83
C SER A 107 -7.28 -21.96 -4.01
N GLU A 108 -7.60 -22.92 -3.14
CA GLU A 108 -8.90 -23.59 -3.08
C GLU A 108 -10.05 -22.62 -2.79
N TRP A 109 -9.79 -21.55 -2.02
CA TRP A 109 -10.76 -20.51 -1.69
C TRP A 109 -11.07 -19.61 -2.89
N VAL A 110 -10.06 -19.37 -3.74
CA VAL A 110 -10.24 -18.60 -4.97
C VAL A 110 -10.95 -19.42 -6.03
N LYS A 111 -10.60 -20.70 -6.18
CA LYS A 111 -11.13 -21.57 -7.25
C LYS A 111 -12.48 -22.20 -6.92
N GLY A 112 -12.80 -22.34 -5.64
CA GLY A 112 -14.02 -22.96 -5.15
C GLY A 112 -15.26 -22.09 -5.32
N GLU A 113 -16.17 -22.25 -4.36
CA GLU A 113 -17.51 -21.65 -4.40
C GLU A 113 -17.46 -20.11 -4.51
N PRO A 114 -18.04 -19.50 -5.55
CA PRO A 114 -18.00 -18.04 -5.76
C PRO A 114 -18.50 -17.23 -4.56
N ARG A 115 -19.47 -17.78 -3.81
CA ARG A 115 -20.00 -17.18 -2.59
C ARG A 115 -18.92 -16.85 -1.57
N VAL A 116 -17.96 -17.75 -1.41
CA VAL A 116 -16.94 -17.66 -0.37
C VAL A 116 -16.01 -16.50 -0.66
N LEU A 117 -15.48 -16.43 -1.88
CA LEU A 117 -14.62 -15.32 -2.30
C LEU A 117 -15.34 -13.97 -2.22
N ALA A 118 -16.61 -13.91 -2.63
CA ALA A 118 -17.41 -12.68 -2.51
C ALA A 118 -17.52 -12.20 -1.06
N ASN A 119 -17.82 -13.12 -0.13
CA ASN A 119 -17.96 -12.82 1.29
C ASN A 119 -16.63 -12.44 1.95
N ILE A 120 -15.50 -13.05 1.55
CA ILE A 120 -14.17 -12.66 2.02
C ILE A 120 -13.88 -11.20 1.64
N LEU A 121 -14.20 -10.77 0.42
CA LEU A 121 -13.96 -9.38 0.00
C LEU A 121 -14.92 -8.39 0.68
N LEU A 122 -16.18 -8.78 0.89
CA LEU A 122 -17.21 -7.92 1.49
C LEU A 122 -17.03 -7.73 2.99
N HIS A 123 -16.62 -8.77 3.71
CA HIS A 123 -16.61 -8.77 5.17
C HIS A 123 -15.22 -8.98 5.79
N GLY A 124 -14.24 -9.42 5.00
CA GLY A 124 -12.91 -9.76 5.51
C GLY A 124 -12.88 -11.12 6.22
N VAL A 125 -11.68 -11.55 6.60
CA VAL A 125 -11.46 -12.79 7.36
C VAL A 125 -10.37 -12.58 8.39
N THR A 126 -10.56 -13.14 9.58
CA THR A 126 -9.60 -13.11 10.69
C THR A 126 -9.48 -14.49 11.30
N GLY A 127 -8.31 -14.84 11.84
CA GLY A 127 -8.08 -16.12 12.51
C GLY A 127 -7.58 -17.22 11.56
N PRO A 128 -7.53 -18.48 12.03
CA PRO A 128 -6.82 -19.55 11.33
C PRO A 128 -7.52 -19.96 10.03
N ILE A 129 -6.82 -19.83 8.90
CA ILE A 129 -7.24 -20.32 7.59
C ILE A 129 -6.14 -21.20 7.00
N THR A 130 -6.54 -22.35 6.45
CA THR A 130 -5.62 -23.22 5.72
C THR A 130 -5.72 -22.91 4.23
N VAL A 131 -4.59 -22.62 3.58
CA VAL A 131 -4.50 -22.44 2.13
C VAL A 131 -3.37 -23.28 1.59
N ALA A 132 -3.64 -24.12 0.59
CA ALA A 132 -2.65 -25.05 0.01
C ALA A 132 -1.88 -25.88 1.08
N GLY A 133 -2.59 -26.33 2.12
CA GLY A 133 -2.04 -27.15 3.20
C GLY A 133 -1.20 -26.41 4.25
N LYS A 134 -1.10 -25.07 4.18
CA LYS A 134 -0.41 -24.24 5.18
C LYS A 134 -1.42 -23.43 5.98
N SER A 135 -1.21 -23.32 7.30
CA SER A 135 -2.04 -22.49 8.18
C SER A 135 -1.56 -21.04 8.17
N TYR A 136 -2.52 -20.10 8.20
CA TYR A 136 -2.31 -18.67 8.25
C TYR A 136 -3.24 -18.08 9.31
N GLU A 137 -2.73 -17.21 10.18
CA GLU A 137 -3.50 -16.57 11.26
C GLU A 137 -3.55 -15.04 11.09
N GLY A 138 -3.70 -14.60 9.84
CA GLY A 138 -3.76 -13.20 9.48
C GLY A 138 -5.15 -12.57 9.65
N ALA A 139 -5.20 -11.26 9.46
CA ALA A 139 -6.42 -10.48 9.33
C ALA A 139 -6.46 -9.82 7.94
N MET A 140 -7.45 -10.17 7.14
CA MET A 140 -7.78 -9.52 5.87
C MET A 140 -8.98 -8.59 6.11
N PRO A 141 -8.84 -7.27 5.93
CA PRO A 141 -9.94 -6.33 6.14
C PRO A 141 -11.02 -6.48 5.07
N ALA A 142 -12.22 -5.99 5.38
CA ALA A 142 -13.29 -5.83 4.42
C ALA A 142 -13.02 -4.67 3.45
N PHE A 143 -13.40 -4.82 2.18
CA PHE A 143 -13.27 -3.76 1.16
C PHE A 143 -14.60 -3.03 0.93
N ARG A 144 -15.18 -2.49 2.02
CA ARG A 144 -16.50 -1.84 1.99
C ARG A 144 -16.56 -0.60 1.10
N GLN A 145 -15.41 0.03 0.85
CA GLN A 145 -15.25 1.19 -0.01
C GLN A 145 -15.38 0.86 -1.51
N LEU A 146 -15.19 -0.40 -1.91
CA LEU A 146 -15.33 -0.81 -3.31
C LEU A 146 -16.80 -1.13 -3.61
N GLY A 147 -17.27 -0.69 -4.77
CA GLY A 147 -18.58 -1.01 -5.30
C GLY A 147 -18.65 -2.44 -5.86
N ASP A 148 -19.87 -2.91 -6.13
CA ASP A 148 -20.09 -4.29 -6.60
C ASP A 148 -19.42 -4.59 -7.94
N ALA A 149 -19.36 -3.61 -8.85
CA ALA A 149 -18.67 -3.74 -10.13
C ALA A 149 -17.14 -3.87 -9.97
N GLU A 150 -16.56 -3.12 -9.04
CA GLU A 150 -15.12 -3.15 -8.75
C GLU A 150 -14.72 -4.46 -8.07
N LEU A 151 -15.53 -4.91 -7.10
CA LEU A 151 -15.36 -6.19 -6.44
C LEU A 151 -15.48 -7.36 -7.41
N ALA A 152 -16.45 -7.31 -8.32
CA ALA A 152 -16.61 -8.30 -9.38
C ALA A 152 -15.41 -8.34 -10.33
N ALA A 153 -14.91 -7.18 -10.74
CA ALA A 153 -13.75 -7.09 -11.62
C ALA A 153 -12.48 -7.64 -10.98
N VAL A 154 -12.15 -7.24 -9.73
CA VAL A 154 -10.96 -7.73 -9.04
C VAL A 154 -11.07 -9.23 -8.71
N ALA A 155 -12.24 -9.71 -8.29
CA ALA A 155 -12.47 -11.13 -8.03
C ALA A 155 -12.34 -11.97 -9.30
N SER A 156 -12.87 -11.48 -10.42
CA SER A 156 -12.74 -12.14 -11.73
C SER A 156 -11.30 -12.19 -12.20
N TYR A 157 -10.55 -11.09 -12.05
CA TYR A 157 -9.11 -11.07 -12.34
C TYR A 157 -8.38 -12.13 -11.51
N ILE A 158 -8.55 -12.14 -10.19
CA ILE A 158 -7.95 -13.12 -9.27
C ILE A 158 -8.27 -14.56 -9.67
N ARG A 159 -9.51 -14.84 -10.09
CA ARG A 159 -9.97 -16.17 -10.52
C ARG A 159 -9.45 -16.62 -11.89
N SER A 160 -9.11 -15.69 -12.76
CA SER A 160 -8.45 -15.98 -14.05
C SER A 160 -6.91 -16.02 -13.95
N ALA A 161 -6.33 -15.30 -13.01
CA ALA A 161 -4.89 -15.11 -12.89
C ALA A 161 -4.18 -16.37 -12.38
N TRP A 162 -2.87 -16.44 -12.65
CA TRP A 162 -1.95 -17.47 -12.12
C TRP A 162 -2.41 -18.93 -12.34
N GLY A 163 -3.14 -19.17 -13.44
CA GLY A 163 -3.62 -20.51 -13.77
C GLY A 163 -4.83 -20.99 -12.95
N ASN A 164 -5.50 -20.10 -12.22
CA ASN A 164 -6.68 -20.45 -11.43
C ASN A 164 -7.85 -20.97 -12.28
N GLN A 165 -8.02 -20.43 -13.50
CA GLN A 165 -9.01 -20.87 -14.50
C GLN A 165 -10.43 -21.05 -13.94
N ALA A 166 -10.83 -20.20 -12.98
CA ALA A 166 -12.14 -20.28 -12.35
C ALA A 166 -13.11 -19.27 -12.98
N ALA A 167 -14.41 -19.61 -12.97
CA ALA A 167 -15.45 -18.77 -13.57
C ALA A 167 -15.44 -17.34 -12.99
N PRO A 168 -15.66 -16.29 -13.80
CA PRO A 168 -15.70 -14.91 -13.30
C PRO A 168 -16.87 -14.71 -12.31
N LEU A 169 -16.76 -13.69 -11.46
CA LEU A 169 -17.85 -13.24 -10.60
C LEU A 169 -18.53 -12.03 -11.21
N THR A 170 -19.84 -11.90 -10.97
CA THR A 170 -20.64 -10.79 -11.48
C THR A 170 -20.99 -9.80 -10.37
N PRO A 171 -21.27 -8.53 -10.71
CA PRO A 171 -21.69 -7.52 -9.73
C PRO A 171 -22.95 -7.94 -8.96
N GLU A 172 -23.86 -8.66 -9.62
CA GLU A 172 -25.11 -9.15 -9.02
C GLU A 172 -24.82 -10.10 -7.84
N ARG A 173 -23.72 -10.87 -7.89
CA ARG A 173 -23.35 -11.73 -6.77
C ARG A 173 -23.02 -10.92 -5.53
N PHE A 174 -22.27 -9.84 -5.67
CA PHE A 174 -21.92 -8.96 -4.56
C PHE A 174 -23.15 -8.23 -4.02
N ALA A 175 -24.02 -7.75 -4.92
CA ALA A 175 -25.29 -7.14 -4.54
C ALA A 175 -26.20 -8.10 -3.76
N GLN A 176 -26.24 -9.38 -4.15
CA GLN A 176 -26.98 -10.43 -3.44
C GLN A 176 -26.41 -10.68 -2.04
N GLU A 177 -25.10 -10.86 -1.90
CA GLU A 177 -24.49 -11.12 -0.59
C GLU A 177 -24.63 -9.91 0.37
N ARG A 178 -24.49 -8.67 -0.15
CA ARG A 178 -24.75 -7.45 0.65
C ARG A 178 -26.18 -7.38 1.19
N LYS A 179 -27.17 -7.84 0.41
CA LYS A 179 -28.57 -7.89 0.85
C LYS A 179 -28.85 -9.07 1.77
N ALA A 180 -28.12 -10.17 1.61
CA ALA A 180 -28.32 -11.39 2.38
C ALA A 180 -27.66 -11.34 3.77
N SER A 181 -26.78 -10.38 4.03
CA SER A 181 -26.03 -10.32 5.29
C SER A 181 -25.83 -8.90 5.80
N ASP A 182 -26.32 -8.64 7.01
CA ASP A 182 -26.03 -7.42 7.78
C ASP A 182 -24.70 -7.53 8.55
N ARG A 183 -23.85 -8.49 8.20
CA ARG A 183 -22.60 -8.77 8.91
C ARG A 183 -21.63 -7.60 8.80
N SER A 184 -21.27 -7.04 9.94
CA SER A 184 -20.27 -5.97 10.06
C SER A 184 -18.90 -6.47 10.54
N THR A 185 -18.81 -7.70 11.01
CA THR A 185 -17.58 -8.31 11.54
C THR A 185 -16.92 -9.26 10.52
N PRO A 186 -15.59 -9.39 10.51
CA PRO A 186 -14.90 -10.39 9.70
C PRO A 186 -15.31 -11.82 10.02
N PHE A 187 -15.13 -12.72 9.06
CA PHE A 187 -15.30 -14.16 9.29
C PHE A 187 -14.21 -14.68 10.22
N GLU A 188 -14.60 -15.53 11.17
CA GLU A 188 -13.67 -16.18 12.11
C GLU A 188 -13.17 -17.51 11.54
N GLY A 189 -12.00 -17.44 10.90
CA GLY A 189 -11.24 -18.57 10.40
C GLY A 189 -11.85 -19.28 9.18
N GLY A 190 -11.16 -20.33 8.74
CA GLY A 190 -11.56 -21.13 7.58
C GLY A 190 -12.85 -21.93 7.79
N ALA A 191 -13.19 -22.30 9.03
CA ALA A 191 -14.42 -23.04 9.32
C ALA A 191 -15.69 -22.21 9.01
N ALA A 192 -15.69 -20.93 9.37
CA ALA A 192 -16.79 -20.02 9.07
C ALA A 192 -16.95 -19.81 7.55
N LEU A 193 -15.84 -19.77 6.80
CA LEU A 193 -15.85 -19.68 5.34
C LEU A 193 -16.34 -20.98 4.69
N GLN A 194 -15.94 -22.14 5.19
CA GLN A 194 -16.43 -23.45 4.73
C GLN A 194 -17.94 -23.62 4.92
N ALA A 195 -18.52 -23.02 5.97
CA ALA A 195 -19.96 -23.05 6.17
C ALA A 195 -20.73 -22.32 5.06
N LEU A 196 -20.12 -21.36 4.36
CA LEU A 196 -20.72 -20.68 3.20
C LEU A 196 -20.65 -21.51 1.91
N ALA A 197 -19.76 -22.49 1.86
CA ALA A 197 -19.56 -23.37 0.70
C ALA A 197 -20.55 -24.55 0.68
N ARG A 198 -21.46 -24.62 1.67
CA ARG A 198 -22.53 -25.62 1.79
C ARG A 198 -23.86 -25.00 1.37
#